data_AF-A0A3S3ZJJ3-F1
#
_entry.id   AF-A0A3S3ZJJ3-F1
#
_cell.length_a   1.000
_cell.length_b   1.000
_cell.length_c   1.000
_cell.angle_alpha   90.00
_cell.angle_beta   90.00
_cell.angle_gamma   90.00
#
_symmetry.space_group_name_H-M   'P 1'
#
loop_
_entity.id
_entity.type
_entity.pdbx_description
1 polymer ?
#
loop_
_entity_poly.entity_id
_entity_poly.type
_entity_poly.pdbx_seq_one_letter_code
_entity_poly.pdbx_strand_id
1 'polypeptide(L)'
;MTKLRLRTTVNRGVRTYRKRFSAGTSKSFTKAVALGLTPALAVGVAIGLRAADSGADPGIVPAVAAGTPITINGHGYGHGRGMGQYGAYGYAKNYGWSAEKIVGHYYGNTTLGPIDDPWVEVRLVGRDDRRLDVYSQAGLNVAGQFFGPNSAAHLTPTPGGAEVVVTDGCNGRELLRTWTNVPWVDPVNLDGNRPAGEHLRLCDGGAPYRGAMGALLDGNGAWRTVNRVLMEDYLYGVVPTESIPSWADTGGREALRAQAIAARSYAAAEHRYSYAQTCDTQSCQVYGGSSREDHRTTDAVNRTAGTVIKRGNQIMAAEFSSSTGGYTAGGTFPAVIDLGDSVSPNQNWTKTVTAGAIANAFGVGELISFDVIGRNGLGADGGRVTKVRVVGSERTVEASGQDARWKLGLKSDWFTVGGEGAPGSIPGLPLPQDWLDLIPLPPLPEIPPGSIESILPPLPPLPSLADLQPLLASSGPLPVAEPTADASAVPSSADQESLIEAKYRELGGPAGSLGEPIGPELLLADDSGTFRTYQGGTIVWTPTLGVQVVDSSVVLQQMSQE
;
A
#
# COMPACT_ATOMS: atom_id res chain seq x y z
N MET A 1 57.05 -17.99 -46.76
CA MET A 1 57.19 -17.47 -45.37
C MET A 1 56.03 -17.99 -44.54
N THR A 2 56.35 -18.40 -43.32
CA THR A 2 55.70 -19.45 -42.54
C THR A 2 54.72 -18.88 -41.51
N LYS A 3 53.49 -19.41 -41.41
CA LYS A 3 52.96 -20.10 -40.22
C LYS A 3 51.48 -20.49 -40.37
N LEU A 4 51.29 -21.80 -40.52
CA LEU A 4 50.07 -22.58 -40.32
C LEU A 4 49.76 -22.65 -38.81
N ARG A 5 48.48 -22.54 -38.39
CA ARG A 5 48.04 -23.06 -37.09
C ARG A 5 46.73 -23.84 -37.24
N LEU A 6 46.85 -25.13 -36.92
CA LEU A 6 45.78 -26.12 -36.83
C LEU A 6 44.81 -25.78 -35.68
N ARG A 7 43.53 -26.09 -35.92
CA ARG A 7 42.52 -26.33 -34.88
C ARG A 7 42.81 -27.68 -34.20
N THR A 8 42.77 -27.72 -32.88
CA THR A 8 42.79 -28.97 -32.11
C THR A 8 41.53 -29.05 -31.28
N THR A 9 40.73 -30.08 -31.57
CA THR A 9 39.56 -30.53 -30.84
C THR A 9 40.01 -31.18 -29.54
N VAL A 10 39.42 -30.80 -28.39
CA VAL A 10 39.56 -31.56 -27.15
C VAL A 10 38.17 -31.88 -26.62
N ASN A 11 37.93 -33.19 -26.50
CA ASN A 11 36.76 -33.85 -25.96
C ASN A 11 37.14 -34.39 -24.58
N ARG A 12 36.35 -34.13 -23.53
CA ARG A 12 36.35 -34.74 -22.18
C ARG A 12 35.26 -34.00 -21.40
N GLY A 13 34.22 -34.59 -20.82
CA GLY A 13 33.99 -35.93 -20.32
C GLY A 13 33.24 -35.74 -18.99
N VAL A 14 31.92 -35.94 -19.03
CA VAL A 14 31.01 -35.78 -17.89
C VAL A 14 31.44 -36.70 -16.73
N ARG A 15 31.55 -36.15 -15.52
CA ARG A 15 31.66 -36.94 -14.27
C ARG A 15 30.62 -36.48 -13.27
N THR A 16 29.54 -37.25 -13.20
CA THR A 16 28.62 -37.36 -12.08
C THR A 16 29.32 -38.02 -10.89
N TYR A 17 29.22 -37.43 -9.69
CA TYR A 17 29.61 -38.10 -8.45
C TYR A 17 28.36 -38.51 -7.67
N ARG A 18 28.13 -39.81 -7.59
CA ARG A 18 27.08 -40.48 -6.82
C ARG A 18 27.80 -41.47 -5.88
N LYS A 19 27.70 -41.29 -4.57
CA LYS A 19 27.98 -42.30 -3.54
C LYS A 19 26.83 -42.23 -2.55
N ARG A 20 25.80 -43.10 -2.65
CA ARG A 20 25.72 -44.46 -2.09
C ARG A 20 26.18 -44.52 -0.63
N PHE A 21 25.23 -44.34 0.29
CA PHE A 21 25.28 -44.96 1.61
C PHE A 21 24.68 -46.37 1.50
N SER A 22 25.46 -47.36 1.94
CA SER A 22 25.07 -48.77 2.07
C SER A 22 24.90 -49.09 3.55
N ALA A 23 24.05 -50.08 3.79
CA ALA A 23 23.42 -50.49 5.04
C ALA A 23 24.33 -51.15 6.10
N GLY A 24 23.75 -51.25 7.30
CA GLY A 24 24.10 -52.16 8.40
C GLY A 24 24.07 -51.42 9.75
N THR A 25 23.38 -51.84 10.81
CA THR A 25 22.61 -53.06 11.10
C THR A 25 21.86 -52.84 12.43
N SER A 26 20.60 -53.28 12.49
CA SER A 26 19.87 -53.90 13.62
C SER A 26 20.23 -53.54 15.07
N LYS A 27 19.22 -53.10 15.85
CA LYS A 27 18.64 -53.94 16.92
C LYS A 27 17.25 -53.45 17.38
N SER A 28 16.34 -54.41 17.39
CA SER A 28 14.98 -54.46 17.92
C SER A 28 14.88 -54.07 19.41
N PHE A 29 13.73 -53.54 19.86
CA PHE A 29 13.00 -54.11 21.00
C PHE A 29 11.51 -53.67 21.03
N THR A 30 10.66 -54.63 20.67
CA THR A 30 9.35 -55.05 21.22
C THR A 30 8.44 -54.08 21.99
N LYS A 31 7.17 -54.07 21.59
CA LYS A 31 5.98 -53.58 22.32
C LYS A 31 5.73 -54.35 23.63
N ALA A 32 5.20 -53.66 24.64
CA ALA A 32 4.26 -54.25 25.61
C ALA A 32 3.31 -53.17 26.16
N VAL A 33 2.01 -53.49 26.13
CA VAL A 33 0.91 -52.75 26.76
C VAL A 33 0.59 -53.44 28.09
N ALA A 34 0.30 -52.69 29.15
CA ALA A 34 -0.58 -53.13 30.25
C ALA A 34 -1.08 -51.95 31.10
N LEU A 35 -2.41 -51.96 31.36
CA LEU A 35 -3.15 -51.10 32.29
C LEU A 35 -2.74 -51.34 33.75
N GLY A 36 -2.94 -50.33 34.62
CA GLY A 36 -2.99 -50.53 36.08
C GLY A 36 -3.31 -49.26 36.89
N LEU A 37 -4.45 -49.31 37.59
CA LEU A 37 -5.10 -48.33 38.48
C LEU A 37 -4.26 -47.64 39.60
N THR A 38 -4.72 -46.44 39.99
CA THR A 38 -4.45 -45.55 41.17
C THR A 38 -4.51 -46.24 42.56
N PRO A 39 -4.19 -45.63 43.76
CA PRO A 39 -4.09 -44.19 44.13
C PRO A 39 -3.02 -43.73 45.19
N ALA A 40 -2.92 -42.40 45.37
CA ALA A 40 -2.62 -41.60 46.60
C ALA A 40 -1.35 -41.83 47.45
N LEU A 41 -0.56 -40.76 47.70
CA LEU A 41 -0.40 -40.09 49.02
C LEU A 41 0.58 -38.90 48.95
N ALA A 42 0.21 -37.80 49.60
CA ALA A 42 1.06 -36.65 49.84
C ALA A 42 2.05 -36.91 51.00
N VAL A 43 3.32 -36.53 50.84
CA VAL A 43 4.23 -36.22 51.96
C VAL A 43 5.07 -35.01 51.55
N GLY A 44 4.87 -33.91 52.27
CA GLY A 44 5.76 -32.76 52.21
C GLY A 44 7.09 -33.10 52.89
N VAL A 45 8.19 -32.80 52.20
CA VAL A 45 9.51 -32.68 52.80
C VAL A 45 10.05 -31.30 52.44
N ALA A 46 10.05 -30.41 53.42
CA ALA A 46 10.83 -29.18 53.37
C ALA A 46 12.32 -29.58 53.47
N ILE A 47 12.98 -29.68 52.32
CA ILE A 47 14.45 -29.71 52.27
C ILE A 47 14.89 -28.27 52.09
N GLY A 48 15.41 -27.68 53.16
CA GLY A 48 16.14 -26.42 53.11
C GLY A 48 17.39 -26.60 52.25
N LEU A 49 17.29 -26.27 50.97
CA LEU A 49 18.45 -26.02 50.13
C LEU A 49 19.00 -24.66 50.55
N ARG A 50 20.15 -24.69 51.23
CA ARG A 50 21.01 -23.53 51.34
C ARG A 50 21.29 -23.05 49.92
N ALA A 51 20.83 -21.85 49.60
CA ALA A 51 21.29 -21.14 48.43
C ALA A 51 22.80 -20.98 48.59
N ALA A 52 23.56 -21.80 47.85
CA ALA A 52 24.92 -21.47 47.53
C ALA A 52 24.83 -20.20 46.68
N ASP A 53 25.21 -19.10 47.29
CA ASP A 53 25.36 -17.78 46.68
C ASP A 53 26.37 -17.94 45.53
N SER A 54 25.84 -18.28 44.36
CA SER A 54 26.61 -18.40 43.13
C SER A 54 26.60 -16.99 42.57
N GLY A 55 27.72 -16.31 42.78
CA GLY A 55 27.92 -14.92 42.38
C GLY A 55 27.39 -14.70 40.96
N ALA A 56 26.58 -13.65 40.82
CA ALA A 56 26.12 -13.17 39.53
C ALA A 56 27.34 -12.93 38.63
N ASP A 57 27.40 -13.67 37.52
CA ASP A 57 28.33 -13.41 36.43
C ASP A 57 28.00 -12.02 35.84
N PRO A 58 28.92 -11.05 35.85
CA PRO A 58 28.65 -9.73 35.32
C PRO A 58 28.72 -9.78 33.79
N GLY A 59 27.59 -10.01 33.12
CA GLY A 59 27.56 -9.81 31.66
C GLY A 59 26.41 -10.40 30.84
N ILE A 60 25.49 -11.20 31.39
CA ILE A 60 24.38 -11.74 30.59
C ILE A 60 23.15 -10.85 30.75
N VAL A 61 22.92 -9.96 29.80
CA VAL A 61 21.60 -9.31 29.67
C VAL A 61 20.63 -10.38 29.13
N PRO A 62 19.57 -10.75 29.86
CA PRO A 62 18.65 -11.80 29.46
C PRO A 62 17.92 -11.33 28.21
N ALA A 63 18.01 -12.15 27.16
CA ALA A 63 17.17 -11.96 26.00
C ALA A 63 15.70 -12.17 26.37
N VAL A 64 14.82 -11.42 25.72
CA VAL A 64 13.38 -11.57 25.81
C VAL A 64 13.00 -12.88 25.12
N ALA A 65 12.26 -13.75 25.84
CA ALA A 65 11.83 -15.04 25.27
C ALA A 65 11.08 -14.81 23.95
N ALA A 66 11.39 -15.56 22.90
CA ALA A 66 10.92 -15.29 21.55
C ALA A 66 9.38 -15.21 21.41
N GLY A 67 8.64 -15.94 22.25
CA GLY A 67 7.17 -15.93 22.30
C GLY A 67 6.57 -14.75 23.07
N THR A 68 7.38 -13.90 23.72
CA THR A 68 6.88 -12.80 24.55
C THR A 68 6.11 -11.80 23.68
N PRO A 69 4.82 -11.55 23.99
CA PRO A 69 4.03 -10.56 23.26
C PRO A 69 4.47 -9.14 23.65
N ILE A 70 4.71 -8.32 22.65
CA ILE A 70 5.03 -6.90 22.77
C ILE A 70 3.87 -6.12 22.13
N THR A 71 3.21 -5.31 22.94
CA THR A 71 2.12 -4.44 22.48
C THR A 71 2.69 -3.13 21.95
N ILE A 72 2.31 -2.79 20.74
CA ILE A 72 2.62 -1.53 20.05
C ILE A 72 1.31 -0.76 19.90
N ASN A 73 1.27 0.44 20.46
CA ASN A 73 0.16 1.37 20.29
C ASN A 73 0.59 2.44 19.28
N GLY A 74 -0.31 2.87 18.41
CA GLY A 74 0.04 3.88 17.43
C GLY A 74 -1.13 4.65 16.87
N HIS A 75 -0.80 5.61 16.01
CA HIS A 75 -1.73 6.61 15.50
C HIS A 75 -1.69 6.67 13.98
N GLY A 76 -2.84 6.86 13.35
CA GLY A 76 -2.98 7.03 11.90
C GLY A 76 -2.65 5.79 11.07
N TYR A 77 -2.79 5.93 9.75
CA TYR A 77 -2.51 4.88 8.78
C TYR A 77 -1.91 5.49 7.51
N GLY A 78 -0.65 5.13 7.25
CA GLY A 78 0.14 5.63 6.15
C GLY A 78 1.29 6.50 6.62
N HIS A 79 1.91 7.21 5.67
CA HIS A 79 3.05 8.08 5.94
C HIS A 79 2.65 9.43 6.56
N GLY A 80 1.37 9.81 6.55
CA GLY A 80 0.87 11.02 7.19
C GLY A 80 1.33 12.34 6.57
N ARG A 81 1.96 12.31 5.39
CA ARG A 81 2.38 13.52 4.66
C ARG A 81 1.22 14.03 3.80
N GLY A 82 1.04 15.35 3.77
CA GLY A 82 -0.06 15.99 3.05
C GLY A 82 -1.43 15.63 3.63
N MET A 83 -2.41 15.41 2.75
CA MET A 83 -3.81 15.25 3.14
C MET A 83 -4.11 13.88 3.76
N GLY A 84 -4.83 13.87 4.88
CA GLY A 84 -5.48 12.67 5.41
C GLY A 84 -6.82 12.45 4.72
N GLN A 85 -7.07 11.26 4.16
CA GLN A 85 -8.34 10.97 3.47
C GLN A 85 -9.52 11.01 4.43
N TYR A 86 -9.41 10.33 5.58
CA TYR A 86 -10.42 10.40 6.64
C TYR A 86 -10.52 11.79 7.24
N GLY A 87 -9.41 12.53 7.32
CA GLY A 87 -9.40 13.91 7.77
C GLY A 87 -10.19 14.84 6.85
N ALA A 88 -9.94 14.77 5.54
CA ALA A 88 -10.70 15.47 4.52
C ALA A 88 -12.20 15.13 4.59
N TYR A 89 -12.53 13.84 4.74
CA TYR A 89 -13.91 13.39 4.94
C TYR A 89 -14.54 13.97 6.21
N GLY A 90 -13.84 13.96 7.34
CA GLY A 90 -14.30 14.55 8.59
C GLY A 90 -14.54 16.05 8.47
N TYR A 91 -13.64 16.80 7.79
CA TYR A 91 -13.81 18.22 7.52
C TYR A 91 -15.00 18.53 6.62
N ALA A 92 -15.18 17.77 5.53
CA ALA A 92 -16.33 17.92 4.65
C ALA A 92 -17.65 17.62 5.39
N LYS A 93 -17.71 16.47 6.07
CA LYS A 93 -18.92 15.96 6.70
C LYS A 93 -19.33 16.72 7.95
N ASN A 94 -18.40 16.94 8.88
CA ASN A 94 -18.73 17.45 10.22
C ASN A 94 -18.59 18.97 10.32
N TYR A 95 -17.74 19.57 9.47
CA TYR A 95 -17.44 21.01 9.53
C TYR A 95 -17.89 21.77 8.27
N GLY A 96 -18.41 21.07 7.25
CA GLY A 96 -18.89 21.70 6.02
C GLY A 96 -17.80 22.39 5.20
N TRP A 97 -16.54 21.95 5.32
CA TRP A 97 -15.45 22.58 4.57
C TRP A 97 -15.53 22.26 3.09
N SER A 98 -15.24 23.25 2.25
CA SER A 98 -15.08 23.05 0.80
C SER A 98 -13.76 22.36 0.48
N ALA A 99 -13.67 21.77 -0.72
CA ALA A 99 -12.46 21.14 -1.23
C ALA A 99 -11.26 22.09 -1.20
N GLU A 100 -11.45 23.35 -1.58
CA GLU A 100 -10.39 24.37 -1.63
C GLU A 100 -9.88 24.69 -0.23
N LYS A 101 -10.77 24.74 0.76
CA LYS A 101 -10.39 24.94 2.17
C LYS A 101 -9.64 23.73 2.73
N ILE A 102 -10.11 22.51 2.42
CA ILE A 102 -9.45 21.26 2.81
C ILE A 102 -8.03 21.22 2.23
N VAL A 103 -7.90 21.45 0.91
CA VAL A 103 -6.59 21.47 0.22
C VAL A 103 -5.70 22.57 0.80
N GLY A 104 -6.21 23.79 1.00
CA GLY A 104 -5.44 24.89 1.59
C GLY A 104 -4.95 24.62 3.02
N HIS A 105 -5.70 23.83 3.80
CA HIS A 105 -5.31 23.41 5.15
C HIS A 105 -4.12 22.45 5.12
N TYR A 106 -4.17 21.41 4.29
CA TYR A 106 -3.12 20.38 4.24
C TYR A 106 -1.87 20.80 3.47
N TYR A 107 -2.03 21.63 2.45
CA TYR A 107 -0.96 21.99 1.52
C TYR A 107 -0.57 23.47 1.69
N GLY A 108 -0.21 23.86 2.91
CA GLY A 108 0.19 25.25 3.22
C GLY A 108 1.35 25.76 2.35
N ASN A 109 1.45 27.09 2.22
CA ASN A 109 2.40 27.78 1.32
C ASN A 109 2.24 27.37 -0.16
N THR A 110 1.01 27.16 -0.60
CA THR A 110 0.65 26.90 -2.00
C THR A 110 -0.60 27.67 -2.40
N THR A 111 -0.88 27.68 -3.69
CA THR A 111 -2.11 28.22 -4.28
C THR A 111 -2.71 27.20 -5.23
N LEU A 112 -4.03 27.19 -5.37
CA LEU A 112 -4.68 26.49 -6.47
C LEU A 112 -4.41 27.22 -7.78
N GLY A 113 -4.23 26.47 -8.86
CA GLY A 113 -4.05 27.04 -10.19
C GLY A 113 -4.45 26.08 -11.30
N PRO A 114 -4.64 26.60 -12.53
CA PRO A 114 -5.07 25.80 -13.65
C PRO A 114 -3.92 24.98 -14.25
N ILE A 115 -4.27 23.85 -14.85
CA ILE A 115 -3.50 23.09 -15.82
C ILE A 115 -4.46 22.69 -16.96
N ASP A 116 -3.93 22.53 -18.16
CA ASP A 116 -4.64 21.87 -19.25
C ASP A 116 -4.90 20.38 -18.91
N ASP A 117 -5.34 19.57 -19.87
CA ASP A 117 -5.52 18.12 -19.70
C ASP A 117 -4.36 17.36 -20.36
N PRO A 118 -3.16 17.29 -19.73
CA PRO A 118 -2.00 16.65 -20.33
C PRO A 118 -2.16 15.13 -20.34
N TRP A 119 -1.39 14.48 -21.20
CA TRP A 119 -1.22 13.03 -21.15
C TRP A 119 -0.44 12.61 -19.90
N VAL A 120 -0.88 11.52 -19.29
CA VAL A 120 -0.20 10.77 -18.24
C VAL A 120 0.17 9.41 -18.80
N GLU A 121 1.45 9.07 -18.75
CA GLU A 121 1.97 7.75 -19.13
C GLU A 121 2.24 6.94 -17.87
N VAL A 122 1.51 5.83 -17.74
CA VAL A 122 1.49 4.96 -16.57
C VAL A 122 2.13 3.63 -16.95
N ARG A 123 3.26 3.28 -16.32
CA ARG A 123 3.83 1.94 -16.45
C ARG A 123 2.91 0.94 -15.76
N LEU A 124 2.52 -0.11 -16.48
CA LEU A 124 1.76 -1.23 -15.93
C LEU A 124 2.74 -2.32 -15.45
N VAL A 125 3.07 -2.33 -14.16
CA VAL A 125 4.18 -3.12 -13.62
C VAL A 125 3.92 -4.63 -13.79
N GLY A 126 2.68 -5.09 -13.61
CA GLY A 126 2.30 -6.49 -13.82
C GLY A 126 2.43 -6.99 -15.28
N ARG A 127 2.71 -6.08 -16.23
CA ARG A 127 2.89 -6.34 -17.66
C ARG A 127 4.34 -6.24 -18.12
N ASP A 128 5.26 -6.01 -17.19
CA ASP A 128 6.68 -5.98 -17.49
C ASP A 128 7.15 -7.30 -18.12
N ASP A 129 8.09 -7.19 -19.07
CA ASP A 129 8.75 -8.33 -19.71
C ASP A 129 7.79 -9.30 -20.44
N ARG A 130 6.64 -8.77 -20.89
CA ARG A 130 5.62 -9.48 -21.68
C ARG A 130 5.29 -8.74 -22.97
N ARG A 131 4.89 -9.49 -24.00
CA ARG A 131 4.32 -8.92 -25.23
C ARG A 131 3.04 -8.15 -24.91
N LEU A 132 2.82 -7.04 -25.59
CA LEU A 132 1.59 -6.28 -25.46
C LEU A 132 0.56 -6.83 -26.45
N ASP A 133 -0.50 -7.45 -25.92
CA ASP A 133 -1.59 -8.00 -26.71
C ASP A 133 -2.89 -7.30 -26.32
N VAL A 134 -3.43 -6.46 -27.21
CA VAL A 134 -4.59 -5.60 -26.92
C VAL A 134 -5.63 -5.65 -28.03
N TYR A 135 -6.89 -5.51 -27.66
CA TYR A 135 -8.01 -5.40 -28.59
C TYR A 135 -8.99 -4.30 -28.13
N SER A 136 -9.91 -3.92 -29.00
CA SER A 136 -11.02 -3.00 -28.68
C SER A 136 -12.29 -3.45 -29.38
N GLN A 137 -13.44 -3.26 -28.72
CA GLN A 137 -14.73 -3.64 -29.29
C GLN A 137 -15.12 -2.72 -30.46
N ALA A 138 -14.73 -1.45 -30.42
CA ALA A 138 -14.97 -0.48 -31.49
C ALA A 138 -13.93 -0.53 -32.61
N GLY A 139 -12.78 -1.16 -32.36
CA GLY A 139 -11.61 -1.15 -33.24
C GLY A 139 -10.45 -0.34 -32.67
N LEU A 140 -9.32 -0.37 -33.35
CA LEU A 140 -8.06 0.24 -32.91
C LEU A 140 -7.26 0.78 -34.09
N ASN A 141 -6.36 1.71 -33.79
CA ASN A 141 -5.38 2.24 -34.73
C ASN A 141 -3.98 1.75 -34.33
N VAL A 142 -3.24 1.20 -35.27
CA VAL A 142 -1.85 0.77 -35.04
C VAL A 142 -1.05 0.89 -36.33
N ALA A 143 0.21 1.32 -36.24
CA ALA A 143 1.07 1.56 -37.40
C ALA A 143 0.43 2.49 -38.47
N GLY A 144 -0.38 3.46 -38.04
CA GLY A 144 -1.05 4.44 -38.92
C GLY A 144 -2.27 3.89 -39.68
N GLN A 145 -2.75 2.69 -39.34
CA GLN A 145 -3.90 2.07 -39.98
C GLN A 145 -4.99 1.72 -38.96
N PHE A 146 -6.24 1.99 -39.33
CA PHE A 146 -7.42 1.57 -38.58
C PHE A 146 -7.75 0.10 -38.85
N PHE A 147 -8.09 -0.62 -37.79
CA PHE A 147 -8.62 -1.98 -37.83
C PHE A 147 -9.96 -2.02 -37.11
N GLY A 148 -10.93 -2.69 -37.75
CA GLY A 148 -12.32 -2.68 -37.33
C GLY A 148 -12.58 -3.37 -35.98
N PRO A 149 -13.87 -3.39 -35.56
CA PRO A 149 -14.33 -3.99 -34.31
C PRO A 149 -13.68 -5.34 -33.98
N ASN A 150 -13.26 -5.50 -32.73
CA ASN A 150 -12.65 -6.71 -32.17
C ASN A 150 -11.31 -7.14 -32.79
N SER A 151 -10.70 -6.34 -33.65
CA SER A 151 -9.31 -6.59 -34.07
C SER A 151 -8.36 -6.51 -32.87
N ALA A 152 -7.32 -7.34 -32.87
CA ALA A 152 -6.30 -7.33 -31.83
C ALA A 152 -4.92 -6.97 -32.42
N ALA A 153 -4.16 -6.16 -31.70
CA ALA A 153 -2.79 -5.81 -32.00
C ALA A 153 -1.83 -6.46 -30.99
N HIS A 154 -0.78 -7.08 -31.52
CA HIS A 154 0.27 -7.75 -30.78
C HIS A 154 1.59 -7.02 -31.05
N LEU A 155 2.13 -6.34 -30.03
CA LEU A 155 3.34 -5.53 -30.14
C LEU A 155 4.49 -6.20 -29.38
N THR A 156 5.57 -6.44 -30.12
CA THR A 156 6.88 -6.85 -29.59
C THR A 156 7.84 -5.67 -29.69
N PRO A 157 8.29 -5.08 -28.57
CA PRO A 157 9.15 -3.90 -28.61
C PRO A 157 10.54 -4.23 -29.17
N THR A 158 11.08 -3.30 -29.95
CA THR A 158 12.41 -3.38 -30.60
C THR A 158 13.16 -2.05 -30.43
N PRO A 159 14.49 -2.01 -30.60
CA PRO A 159 15.19 -0.72 -30.61
C PRO A 159 14.62 0.21 -31.69
N GLY A 160 14.07 1.35 -31.26
CA GLY A 160 13.49 2.38 -32.15
C GLY A 160 12.04 2.16 -32.59
N GLY A 161 11.35 1.13 -32.11
CA GLY A 161 9.97 0.85 -32.53
C GLY A 161 9.40 -0.47 -32.00
N ALA A 162 8.47 -1.07 -32.73
CA ALA A 162 7.92 -2.39 -32.43
C ALA A 162 7.59 -3.18 -33.69
N GLU A 163 7.76 -4.50 -33.61
CA GLU A 163 7.09 -5.42 -34.52
C GLU A 163 5.61 -5.51 -34.14
N VAL A 164 4.73 -5.36 -35.12
CA VAL A 164 3.28 -5.37 -34.96
C VAL A 164 2.71 -6.54 -35.75
N VAL A 165 1.90 -7.35 -35.08
CA VAL A 165 1.01 -8.32 -35.73
C VAL A 165 -0.42 -7.96 -35.37
N VAL A 166 -1.28 -7.79 -36.38
CA VAL A 166 -2.72 -7.55 -36.17
C VAL A 166 -3.50 -8.79 -36.57
N THR A 167 -4.48 -9.17 -35.77
CA THR A 167 -5.28 -10.39 -35.92
C THR A 167 -6.78 -10.11 -35.81
N ASP A 168 -7.57 -11.02 -36.36
CA ASP A 168 -9.04 -11.04 -36.21
C ASP A 168 -9.42 -11.55 -34.81
N GLY A 169 -9.43 -10.66 -33.82
CA GLY A 169 -9.49 -11.04 -32.40
C GLY A 169 -8.18 -11.65 -31.89
N CYS A 170 -8.07 -11.78 -30.57
CA CYS A 170 -6.81 -12.10 -29.89
C CYS A 170 -6.10 -13.38 -30.34
N ASN A 171 -6.81 -14.35 -30.93
CA ASN A 171 -6.27 -15.64 -31.37
C ASN A 171 -6.64 -15.96 -32.84
N GLY A 172 -7.09 -14.96 -33.59
CA GLY A 172 -7.55 -15.18 -34.96
C GLY A 172 -6.45 -15.20 -36.00
N ARG A 173 -6.87 -15.17 -37.27
CA ARG A 173 -5.97 -15.10 -38.41
C ARG A 173 -5.21 -13.77 -38.44
N GLU A 174 -3.98 -13.80 -38.93
CA GLU A 174 -3.19 -12.60 -39.19
C GLU A 174 -3.84 -11.75 -40.30
N LEU A 175 -4.02 -10.47 -40.01
CA LEU A 175 -4.50 -9.44 -40.93
C LEU A 175 -3.36 -8.58 -41.46
N LEU A 176 -2.36 -8.31 -40.62
CA LEU A 176 -1.17 -7.54 -40.95
C LEU A 176 0.02 -8.01 -40.10
N ARG A 177 1.21 -7.98 -40.70
CA ARG A 177 2.48 -7.97 -39.99
C ARG A 177 3.35 -6.87 -40.55
N THR A 178 3.85 -6.02 -39.68
CA THR A 178 4.69 -4.88 -40.06
C THR A 178 5.62 -4.49 -38.92
N TRP A 179 6.49 -3.53 -39.17
CA TRP A 179 7.26 -2.83 -38.15
C TRP A 179 6.85 -1.35 -38.14
N THR A 180 6.86 -0.72 -36.96
CA THR A 180 6.59 0.71 -36.82
C THR A 180 7.54 1.36 -35.83
N ASN A 181 7.92 2.61 -36.10
CA ASN A 181 8.64 3.47 -35.15
C ASN A 181 7.70 4.15 -34.14
N VAL A 182 6.39 3.90 -34.21
CA VAL A 182 5.36 4.41 -33.29
C VAL A 182 4.75 3.20 -32.55
N PRO A 183 5.38 2.72 -31.46
CA PRO A 183 5.02 1.46 -30.82
C PRO A 183 3.79 1.60 -29.90
N TRP A 184 2.72 2.17 -30.43
CA TRP A 184 1.48 2.48 -29.75
C TRP A 184 0.30 1.85 -30.48
N VAL A 185 -0.65 1.35 -29.68
CA VAL A 185 -1.99 1.01 -30.11
C VAL A 185 -2.90 2.10 -29.59
N ASP A 186 -3.48 2.86 -30.50
CA ASP A 186 -4.40 3.93 -30.18
C ASP A 186 -5.84 3.41 -30.29
N PRO A 187 -6.78 3.93 -29.47
CA PRO A 187 -8.21 3.72 -29.66
C PRO A 187 -8.70 4.36 -30.98
N VAL A 188 -9.99 4.25 -31.27
CA VAL A 188 -10.60 4.89 -32.45
C VAL A 188 -10.38 6.40 -32.43
N ASN A 189 -10.50 7.03 -31.26
CA ASN A 189 -10.22 8.44 -31.04
C ASN A 189 -9.36 8.67 -29.77
N LEU A 190 -8.38 9.57 -29.87
CA LEU A 190 -7.51 9.99 -28.78
C LEU A 190 -8.12 11.02 -27.81
N ASP A 191 -9.31 11.57 -28.09
CA ASP A 191 -10.02 12.48 -27.18
C ASP A 191 -10.48 11.81 -25.85
N GLY A 192 -10.71 12.61 -24.82
CA GLY A 192 -11.17 12.15 -23.51
C GLY A 192 -12.65 11.75 -23.47
N ASN A 193 -13.09 11.17 -22.35
CA ASN A 193 -14.48 10.76 -22.10
C ASN A 193 -15.09 9.84 -23.17
N ARG A 194 -14.26 8.98 -23.74
CA ARG A 194 -14.61 7.97 -24.73
C ARG A 194 -15.61 6.92 -24.20
N PRO A 195 -16.45 6.33 -25.06
CA PRO A 195 -17.37 5.27 -24.68
C PRO A 195 -16.63 3.96 -24.37
N ALA A 196 -17.21 3.14 -23.49
CA ALA A 196 -16.58 1.91 -22.99
C ALA A 196 -16.16 0.91 -24.10
N GLY A 197 -16.83 0.93 -25.25
CA GLY A 197 -16.49 0.09 -26.40
C GLY A 197 -15.17 0.47 -27.08
N GLU A 198 -14.68 1.70 -26.90
CA GLU A 198 -13.40 2.17 -27.43
C GLU A 198 -12.22 1.93 -26.49
N HIS A 199 -12.48 1.47 -25.26
CA HIS A 199 -11.42 1.19 -24.30
C HIS A 199 -10.60 -0.02 -24.76
N LEU A 200 -9.28 0.09 -24.66
CA LEU A 200 -8.37 -1.00 -25.00
C LEU A 200 -8.37 -2.04 -23.89
N ARG A 201 -8.43 -3.31 -24.26
CA ARG A 201 -8.46 -4.46 -23.34
C ARG A 201 -7.29 -5.37 -23.64
N LEU A 202 -6.69 -5.93 -22.60
CA LEU A 202 -5.66 -6.94 -22.77
C LEU A 202 -6.29 -8.28 -23.19
N CYS A 203 -5.61 -9.00 -24.07
CA CYS A 203 -6.09 -10.28 -24.59
C CYS A 203 -6.10 -11.42 -23.56
N ASP A 204 -5.28 -11.32 -22.51
CA ASP A 204 -5.23 -12.28 -21.41
C ASP A 204 -6.14 -11.90 -20.23
N GLY A 205 -7.06 -10.95 -20.45
CA GLY A 205 -8.04 -10.50 -19.46
C GLY A 205 -7.53 -9.31 -18.64
N GLY A 206 -8.26 -8.98 -17.57
CA GLY A 206 -7.98 -7.81 -16.74
C GLY A 206 -8.82 -6.59 -17.11
N ALA A 207 -8.43 -5.43 -16.57
CA ALA A 207 -9.19 -4.19 -16.70
C ALA A 207 -9.12 -3.61 -18.13
N PRO A 208 -10.20 -2.98 -18.62
CA PRO A 208 -10.14 -2.10 -19.79
C PRO A 208 -9.43 -0.78 -19.43
N TYR A 209 -8.69 -0.21 -20.37
CA TYR A 209 -7.95 1.04 -20.21
C TYR A 209 -8.44 2.10 -21.20
N ARG A 210 -8.57 3.34 -20.72
CA ARG A 210 -8.75 4.52 -21.58
C ARG A 210 -7.42 4.90 -22.22
N GLY A 211 -7.47 5.69 -23.28
CA GLY A 211 -6.29 6.15 -24.00
C GLY A 211 -5.58 5.02 -24.77
N ALA A 212 -4.30 5.22 -25.03
CA ALA A 212 -3.46 4.36 -25.84
C ALA A 212 -2.62 3.38 -24.99
N MET A 213 -2.17 2.29 -25.62
CA MET A 213 -1.30 1.30 -25.00
C MET A 213 0.01 1.18 -25.78
N GLY A 214 1.14 1.32 -25.10
CA GLY A 214 2.47 1.32 -25.69
C GLY A 214 3.31 0.14 -25.22
N ALA A 215 4.12 -0.41 -26.14
CA ALA A 215 5.12 -1.43 -25.85
C ALA A 215 6.52 -0.82 -26.06
N LEU A 216 7.23 -0.56 -24.97
CA LEU A 216 8.49 0.19 -24.98
C LEU A 216 9.66 -0.66 -24.49
N LEU A 217 10.88 -0.25 -24.82
CA LEU A 217 12.10 -0.72 -24.17
C LEU A 217 12.58 0.34 -23.18
N ASP A 218 12.96 -0.07 -21.98
CA ASP A 218 13.68 0.82 -21.06
C ASP A 218 15.17 0.96 -21.44
N GLY A 219 15.91 1.79 -20.68
CA GLY A 219 17.33 2.03 -20.93
C GLY A 219 18.24 0.79 -20.83
N ASN A 220 17.74 -0.30 -20.24
CA ASN A 220 18.44 -1.59 -20.16
C ASN A 220 17.95 -2.59 -21.21
N GLY A 221 17.01 -2.19 -22.07
CA GLY A 221 16.40 -3.06 -23.08
C GLY A 221 15.32 -4.00 -22.53
N ALA A 222 14.85 -3.80 -21.31
CA ALA A 222 13.74 -4.58 -20.75
C ALA A 222 12.39 -4.07 -21.26
N TRP A 223 11.39 -4.95 -21.36
CA TRP A 223 10.13 -4.61 -22.00
C TRP A 223 9.19 -3.97 -21.00
N ARG A 224 8.56 -2.87 -21.40
CA ARG A 224 7.64 -2.09 -20.57
C ARG A 224 6.33 -1.88 -21.30
N THR A 225 5.24 -2.15 -20.60
CA THR A 225 3.90 -1.77 -21.07
C THR A 225 3.53 -0.44 -20.41
N VAL A 226 3.07 0.51 -21.22
CA VAL A 226 2.70 1.84 -20.76
C VAL A 226 1.30 2.20 -21.26
N ASN A 227 0.42 2.61 -20.36
CA ASN A 227 -0.85 3.21 -20.74
C ASN A 227 -0.69 4.73 -20.80
N ARG A 228 -0.97 5.34 -21.96
CA ARG A 228 -0.97 6.79 -22.15
C ARG A 228 -2.41 7.28 -22.22
N VAL A 229 -2.82 8.04 -21.22
CA VAL A 229 -4.21 8.44 -20.97
C VAL A 229 -4.27 9.93 -20.60
N LEU A 230 -5.36 10.62 -20.94
CA LEU A 230 -5.54 12.02 -20.53
C LEU A 230 -5.70 12.13 -19.00
N MET A 231 -5.30 13.25 -18.42
CA MET A 231 -5.28 13.44 -16.96
C MET A 231 -6.65 13.20 -16.33
N GLU A 232 -7.72 13.76 -16.90
CA GLU A 232 -9.06 13.59 -16.32
C GLU A 232 -9.55 12.12 -16.45
N ASP A 233 -9.31 11.49 -17.60
CA ASP A 233 -9.62 10.07 -17.84
C ASP A 233 -8.83 9.14 -16.89
N TYR A 234 -7.57 9.48 -16.59
CA TYR A 234 -6.73 8.78 -15.61
C TYR A 234 -7.32 8.85 -14.21
N LEU A 235 -7.78 10.04 -13.80
CA LEU A 235 -8.32 10.28 -12.48
C LEU A 235 -9.65 9.55 -12.24
N TYR A 236 -10.42 9.24 -13.27
CA TYR A 236 -11.59 8.37 -13.13
C TYR A 236 -11.23 6.97 -12.62
N GLY A 237 -10.03 6.46 -12.93
CA GLY A 237 -9.54 5.18 -12.41
C GLY A 237 -8.84 5.28 -11.04
N VAL A 238 -8.17 6.41 -10.77
CA VAL A 238 -7.40 6.60 -9.53
C VAL A 238 -8.26 7.00 -8.35
N VAL A 239 -9.07 8.06 -8.48
CA VAL A 239 -9.83 8.63 -7.34
C VAL A 239 -10.73 7.60 -6.63
N PRO A 240 -11.50 6.73 -7.31
CA PRO A 240 -12.30 5.70 -6.63
C PRO A 240 -11.48 4.57 -6.00
N THR A 241 -10.20 4.43 -6.37
CA THR A 241 -9.31 3.45 -5.76
C THR A 241 -8.60 4.03 -4.53
N GLU A 242 -8.33 5.34 -4.54
CA GLU A 242 -7.67 6.06 -3.45
C GLU A 242 -8.64 6.63 -2.40
N SER A 243 -9.93 6.71 -2.70
CA SER A 243 -10.94 7.23 -1.78
C SER A 243 -12.27 6.51 -1.95
N ILE A 244 -13.05 6.45 -0.88
CA ILE A 244 -14.29 5.67 -0.82
C ILE A 244 -15.42 6.45 -1.54
N PRO A 245 -15.93 5.97 -2.70
CA PRO A 245 -16.92 6.73 -3.47
C PRO A 245 -18.22 7.01 -2.70
N SER A 246 -18.64 6.09 -1.82
CA SER A 246 -19.87 6.24 -1.02
C SER A 246 -19.83 7.36 0.01
N TRP A 247 -18.65 7.96 0.27
CA TRP A 247 -18.58 9.18 1.07
C TRP A 247 -19.34 10.34 0.45
N ALA A 248 -19.51 10.38 -0.87
CA ALA A 248 -20.37 11.39 -1.52
C ALA A 248 -21.80 11.40 -0.94
N ASP A 249 -22.30 10.23 -0.54
CA ASP A 249 -23.66 10.05 -0.08
C ASP A 249 -23.83 10.37 1.42
N THR A 250 -22.71 10.51 2.15
CA THR A 250 -22.69 10.75 3.60
C THR A 250 -22.04 12.08 3.99
N GLY A 251 -22.03 13.07 3.07
CA GLY A 251 -21.53 14.42 3.31
C GLY A 251 -20.06 14.65 2.90
N GLY A 252 -19.42 13.67 2.27
CA GLY A 252 -18.02 13.69 1.87
C GLY A 252 -17.73 14.13 0.42
N ARG A 253 -18.69 14.74 -0.29
CA ARG A 253 -18.48 15.21 -1.68
C ARG A 253 -17.26 16.13 -1.82
N GLU A 254 -17.09 17.06 -0.88
CA GLU A 254 -15.95 17.99 -0.88
C GLU A 254 -14.61 17.29 -0.58
N ALA A 255 -14.63 16.17 0.15
CA ALA A 255 -13.43 15.35 0.36
C ALA A 255 -13.00 14.64 -0.93
N LEU A 256 -13.96 14.13 -1.72
CA LEU A 256 -13.65 13.53 -3.02
C LEU A 256 -13.12 14.57 -4.02
N ARG A 257 -13.66 15.81 -3.99
CA ARG A 257 -13.13 16.93 -4.78
C ARG A 257 -11.71 17.30 -4.35
N ALA A 258 -11.44 17.36 -3.05
CA ALA A 258 -10.08 17.58 -2.53
C ALA A 258 -9.12 16.45 -2.96
N GLN A 259 -9.58 15.19 -2.91
CA GLN A 259 -8.84 14.04 -3.40
C GLN A 259 -8.51 14.15 -4.89
N ALA A 260 -9.46 14.57 -5.73
CA ALA A 260 -9.21 14.76 -7.16
C ALA A 260 -8.14 15.83 -7.43
N ILE A 261 -8.18 16.96 -6.71
CA ILE A 261 -7.17 18.02 -6.83
C ILE A 261 -5.78 17.51 -6.39
N ALA A 262 -5.71 16.81 -5.26
CA ALA A 262 -4.44 16.24 -4.76
C ALA A 262 -3.89 15.19 -5.73
N ALA A 263 -4.73 14.26 -6.18
CA ALA A 263 -4.33 13.20 -7.11
C ALA A 263 -3.84 13.76 -8.45
N ARG A 264 -4.53 14.76 -9.01
CA ARG A 264 -4.11 15.47 -10.23
C ARG A 264 -2.76 16.14 -10.07
N SER A 265 -2.57 16.85 -8.95
CA SER A 265 -1.32 17.57 -8.66
C SER A 265 -0.15 16.61 -8.49
N TYR A 266 -0.38 15.49 -7.82
CA TYR A 266 0.60 14.42 -7.69
C TYR A 266 0.99 13.86 -9.06
N ALA A 267 0.02 13.39 -9.85
CA ALA A 267 0.28 12.82 -11.18
C ALA A 267 1.00 13.79 -12.13
N ALA A 268 0.64 15.08 -12.09
CA ALA A 268 1.27 16.12 -12.93
C ALA A 268 2.70 16.49 -12.49
N ALA A 269 3.05 16.27 -11.22
CA ALA A 269 4.39 16.55 -10.69
C ALA A 269 5.37 15.37 -10.82
N GLU A 270 4.85 14.15 -11.06
CA GLU A 270 5.66 12.93 -11.12
C GLU A 270 6.37 12.76 -12.47
N HIS A 271 7.62 12.31 -12.41
CA HIS A 271 8.39 11.88 -13.57
C HIS A 271 9.38 10.77 -13.17
N ARG A 272 8.84 9.57 -12.93
CA ARG A 272 9.60 8.45 -12.34
C ARG A 272 10.53 7.75 -13.30
N TYR A 273 10.16 7.70 -14.57
CA TYR A 273 10.90 7.01 -15.60
C TYR A 273 11.06 7.94 -16.81
N SER A 274 12.12 7.74 -17.58
CA SER A 274 12.29 8.46 -18.85
C SER A 274 11.22 8.13 -19.90
N TYR A 275 10.41 7.08 -19.66
CA TYR A 275 9.39 6.54 -20.56
C TYR A 275 7.98 6.52 -19.92
N ALA A 276 7.83 6.98 -18.68
CA ALA A 276 6.56 7.03 -17.97
C ALA A 276 6.61 8.01 -16.79
N GLN A 277 5.56 8.82 -16.63
CA GLN A 277 5.42 9.71 -15.48
C GLN A 277 5.29 8.93 -14.17
N THR A 278 4.51 7.84 -14.17
CA THR A 278 4.11 7.12 -12.95
C THR A 278 3.98 5.60 -13.17
N CYS A 279 3.50 4.88 -12.16
CA CYS A 279 3.21 3.45 -12.18
C CYS A 279 1.84 3.14 -11.56
N ASP A 280 1.31 1.94 -11.77
CA ASP A 280 -0.03 1.50 -11.35
C ASP A 280 -0.12 0.88 -9.94
N THR A 281 0.93 1.00 -9.14
CA THR A 281 1.03 0.39 -7.79
C THR A 281 0.87 1.41 -6.66
N GLN A 282 0.73 0.91 -5.43
CA GLN A 282 0.74 1.73 -4.20
C GLN A 282 2.03 2.53 -3.98
N SER A 283 3.12 2.19 -4.68
CA SER A 283 4.34 3.00 -4.64
C SER A 283 4.17 4.34 -5.39
N CYS A 284 3.13 4.44 -6.21
CA CYS A 284 2.76 5.56 -7.06
C CYS A 284 1.32 5.99 -6.68
N GLN A 285 0.34 5.77 -7.58
CA GLN A 285 -1.09 5.81 -7.31
C GLN A 285 -1.69 4.53 -7.88
N VAL A 286 -2.63 3.92 -7.16
CA VAL A 286 -3.24 2.69 -7.66
C VAL A 286 -4.14 3.02 -8.85
N TYR A 287 -3.75 2.56 -10.03
CA TYR A 287 -4.47 2.79 -11.28
C TYR A 287 -5.01 1.47 -11.82
N GLY A 288 -6.29 1.22 -11.59
CA GLY A 288 -6.95 -0.04 -11.97
C GLY A 288 -7.63 -0.03 -13.34
N GLY A 289 -7.38 0.99 -14.18
CA GLY A 289 -8.11 1.20 -15.42
C GLY A 289 -9.58 1.57 -15.22
N SER A 290 -10.35 1.49 -16.31
CA SER A 290 -11.73 1.99 -16.39
C SER A 290 -12.78 1.12 -15.70
N SER A 291 -12.44 -0.09 -15.24
CA SER A 291 -13.35 -0.93 -14.46
C SER A 291 -13.53 -0.44 -13.02
N ARG A 292 -12.69 0.47 -12.55
CA ARG A 292 -12.76 1.06 -11.21
C ARG A 292 -13.58 2.34 -11.12
N GLU A 293 -14.03 2.87 -12.25
CA GLU A 293 -14.75 4.15 -12.32
C GLU A 293 -16.05 4.11 -11.51
N ASP A 294 -16.29 5.17 -10.73
CA ASP A 294 -17.54 5.38 -10.01
C ASP A 294 -18.06 6.79 -10.27
N HIS A 295 -19.32 6.90 -10.67
CA HIS A 295 -19.96 8.17 -11.04
C HIS A 295 -19.82 9.27 -9.96
N ARG A 296 -19.79 8.91 -8.67
CA ARG A 296 -19.63 9.87 -7.56
C ARG A 296 -18.24 10.51 -7.57
N THR A 297 -17.21 9.72 -7.82
CA THR A 297 -15.84 10.21 -7.96
C THR A 297 -15.58 10.87 -9.31
N THR A 298 -16.23 10.39 -10.38
CA THR A 298 -16.22 11.05 -11.70
C THR A 298 -16.79 12.47 -11.62
N ASP A 299 -17.89 12.69 -10.89
CA ASP A 299 -18.41 14.04 -10.64
C ASP A 299 -17.40 14.92 -9.90
N ALA A 300 -16.69 14.38 -8.90
CA ALA A 300 -15.66 15.12 -8.17
C ALA A 300 -14.46 15.52 -9.05
N VAL A 301 -14.01 14.61 -9.93
CA VAL A 301 -12.98 14.87 -10.94
C VAL A 301 -13.45 15.99 -11.88
N ASN A 302 -14.63 15.86 -12.48
CA ASN A 302 -15.20 16.83 -13.40
C ASN A 302 -15.37 18.22 -12.80
N ARG A 303 -15.86 18.32 -11.55
CA ARG A 303 -16.03 19.61 -10.84
C ARG A 303 -14.71 20.28 -10.45
N THR A 304 -13.60 19.57 -10.58
CA THR A 304 -12.26 20.08 -10.25
C THR A 304 -11.31 20.01 -11.44
N ALA A 305 -11.84 19.80 -12.65
CA ALA A 305 -11.07 19.63 -13.87
C ALA A 305 -10.03 20.75 -14.02
N GLY A 306 -8.79 20.37 -14.35
CA GLY A 306 -7.69 21.31 -14.51
C GLY A 306 -7.24 22.04 -13.23
N THR A 307 -7.74 21.70 -12.04
CA THR A 307 -7.31 22.35 -10.78
C THR A 307 -6.18 21.56 -10.12
N VAL A 308 -5.04 22.22 -9.91
CA VAL A 308 -3.83 21.67 -9.25
C VAL A 308 -3.28 22.59 -8.16
N ILE A 309 -2.42 22.03 -7.31
CA ILE A 309 -1.72 22.71 -6.22
C ILE A 309 -0.35 23.18 -6.72
N LYS A 310 -0.07 24.49 -6.58
CA LYS A 310 1.16 25.12 -7.06
C LYS A 310 1.91 25.89 -5.98
N ARG A 311 3.23 25.92 -6.06
CA ARG A 311 4.10 26.87 -5.34
C ARG A 311 4.80 27.75 -6.36
N GLY A 312 4.35 28.99 -6.51
CA GLY A 312 4.71 29.80 -7.67
C GLY A 312 4.23 29.13 -8.96
N ASN A 313 5.13 28.91 -9.91
CA ASN A 313 4.78 28.25 -11.19
C ASN A 313 4.99 26.73 -11.18
N GLN A 314 5.49 26.17 -10.08
CA GLN A 314 5.75 24.73 -9.95
C GLN A 314 4.51 24.01 -9.43
N ILE A 315 4.10 22.93 -10.10
CA ILE A 315 3.09 22.00 -9.59
C ILE A 315 3.72 21.14 -8.50
N MET A 316 3.03 21.01 -7.38
CA MET A 316 3.53 20.29 -6.21
C MET A 316 2.99 18.86 -6.17
N ALA A 317 3.87 17.90 -5.90
CA ALA A 317 3.48 16.52 -5.63
C ALA A 317 2.68 16.45 -4.32
N ALA A 318 1.35 16.44 -4.44
CA ALA A 318 0.43 16.51 -3.32
C ALA A 318 0.17 15.11 -2.76
N GLU A 319 1.08 14.66 -1.89
CA GLU A 319 0.94 13.37 -1.21
C GLU A 319 -0.31 13.33 -0.32
N PHE A 320 -0.85 12.13 -0.11
CA PHE A 320 -1.99 11.89 0.77
C PHE A 320 -1.88 10.48 1.37
N SER A 321 -2.54 10.26 2.50
CA SER A 321 -2.59 8.94 3.15
C SER A 321 -3.93 8.71 3.81
N SER A 322 -4.25 7.45 4.18
CA SER A 322 -5.55 7.10 4.74
C SER A 322 -5.89 7.94 5.97
N SER A 323 -5.00 7.99 6.96
CA SER A 323 -5.25 8.67 8.23
C SER A 323 -3.98 9.28 8.80
N THR A 324 -4.07 10.52 9.28
CA THR A 324 -2.92 11.28 9.80
C THR A 324 -2.59 10.95 11.25
N GLY A 325 -3.53 10.35 12.00
CA GLY A 325 -3.42 10.17 13.44
C GLY A 325 -3.72 11.46 14.21
N GLY A 326 -4.38 12.43 13.58
CA GLY A 326 -4.67 13.75 14.13
C GLY A 326 -3.59 14.81 13.92
N TYR A 327 -2.45 14.47 13.30
CA TYR A 327 -1.39 15.43 12.97
C TYR A 327 -0.61 14.97 11.73
N THR A 328 -0.38 15.85 10.76
CA THR A 328 0.41 15.50 9.57
C THR A 328 1.91 15.43 9.90
N ALA A 329 2.65 14.60 9.16
CA ALA A 329 4.08 14.39 9.38
C ALA A 329 4.96 15.62 9.04
N GLY A 330 4.42 16.59 8.29
CA GLY A 330 5.17 17.71 7.73
C GLY A 330 6.10 17.30 6.58
N GLY A 331 7.12 18.11 6.31
CA GLY A 331 8.10 17.91 5.24
C GLY A 331 7.93 18.95 4.12
N THR A 332 7.58 18.50 2.92
CA THR A 332 7.35 19.37 1.75
C THR A 332 6.29 20.44 2.01
N PHE A 333 5.25 20.07 2.75
CA PHE A 333 4.21 20.96 3.25
C PHE A 333 4.35 21.11 4.76
N PRO A 334 3.99 22.28 5.33
CA PRO A 334 3.98 22.47 6.76
C PRO A 334 3.14 21.41 7.47
N ALA A 335 3.57 21.00 8.66
CA ALA A 335 2.77 20.11 9.49
C ALA A 335 1.54 20.85 10.04
N VAL A 336 0.39 20.18 10.10
CA VAL A 336 -0.87 20.75 10.57
C VAL A 336 -1.61 19.76 11.46
N ILE A 337 -2.36 20.31 12.41
CA ILE A 337 -3.32 19.55 13.21
C ILE A 337 -4.48 19.12 12.29
N ASP A 338 -4.90 17.86 12.44
CA ASP A 338 -5.97 17.27 11.66
C ASP A 338 -7.14 16.83 12.55
N LEU A 339 -8.01 17.79 12.90
CA LEU A 339 -9.20 17.53 13.70
C LEU A 339 -10.25 16.68 12.96
N GLY A 340 -10.22 16.73 11.62
CA GLY A 340 -11.09 15.93 10.78
C GLY A 340 -10.84 14.44 10.93
N ASP A 341 -9.59 14.03 11.21
CA ASP A 341 -9.18 12.62 11.29
C ASP A 341 -9.80 11.85 12.47
N SER A 342 -10.53 12.55 13.36
CA SER A 342 -11.33 11.95 14.43
C SER A 342 -12.39 10.94 13.96
N VAL A 343 -12.79 10.99 12.70
CA VAL A 343 -13.71 10.01 12.10
C VAL A 343 -13.01 8.75 11.60
N SER A 344 -11.69 8.70 11.62
CA SER A 344 -10.89 7.58 11.12
C SER A 344 -10.97 6.39 12.09
N PRO A 345 -11.33 5.18 11.60
CA PRO A 345 -11.22 3.96 12.42
C PRO A 345 -9.76 3.59 12.73
N ASN A 346 -8.80 4.24 12.08
CA ASN A 346 -7.37 4.03 12.25
C ASN A 346 -6.69 5.23 12.91
N GLN A 347 -7.44 6.19 13.46
CA GLN A 347 -6.83 7.32 14.17
C GLN A 347 -5.93 6.82 15.29
N ASN A 348 -6.40 5.83 16.03
CA ASN A 348 -5.63 5.06 17.01
C ASN A 348 -5.68 3.58 16.64
N TRP A 349 -4.62 2.83 16.93
CA TRP A 349 -4.56 1.39 16.72
C TRP A 349 -3.61 0.72 17.70
N THR A 350 -3.83 -0.57 17.93
CA THR A 350 -2.94 -1.42 18.71
C THR A 350 -2.57 -2.64 17.88
N LYS A 351 -1.32 -3.08 17.98
CA LYS A 351 -0.82 -4.33 17.38
C LYS A 351 0.09 -5.05 18.35
N THR A 352 -0.11 -6.35 18.48
CA THR A 352 0.81 -7.22 19.22
C THR A 352 1.76 -7.91 18.25
N VAL A 353 3.05 -7.86 18.53
CA VAL A 353 4.11 -8.60 17.82
C VAL A 353 4.94 -9.37 18.84
N THR A 354 5.54 -10.48 18.47
CA THR A 354 6.39 -11.23 19.41
C THR A 354 7.83 -10.70 19.40
N ALA A 355 8.55 -10.89 20.50
CA ALA A 355 9.98 -10.56 20.58
C ALA A 355 10.79 -11.26 19.47
N GLY A 356 10.48 -12.52 19.16
CA GLY A 356 11.08 -13.27 18.06
C GLY A 356 10.77 -12.69 16.68
N ALA A 357 9.55 -12.17 16.45
CA ALA A 357 9.20 -11.52 15.20
C ALA A 357 10.00 -10.23 14.98
N ILE A 358 10.19 -9.42 16.02
CA ILE A 358 11.06 -8.22 15.96
C ILE A 358 12.50 -8.64 15.70
N ALA A 359 13.03 -9.60 16.47
CA ALA A 359 14.37 -10.13 16.31
C ALA A 359 14.65 -10.58 14.86
N ASN A 360 13.75 -11.38 14.29
CA ASN A 360 13.86 -11.88 12.92
C ASN A 360 13.80 -10.76 11.88
N ALA A 361 12.89 -9.80 12.05
CA ALA A 361 12.70 -8.72 11.08
C ALA A 361 13.91 -7.77 11.02
N PHE A 362 14.67 -7.66 12.11
CA PHE A 362 15.90 -6.87 12.17
C PHE A 362 17.18 -7.70 12.08
N GLY A 363 17.08 -9.03 12.17
CA GLY A 363 18.19 -9.99 12.09
C GLY A 363 19.23 -9.78 13.20
N VAL A 364 18.80 -9.68 14.46
CA VAL A 364 19.66 -9.31 15.61
C VAL A 364 20.02 -10.47 16.55
N GLY A 365 19.67 -11.70 16.19
CA GLY A 365 19.69 -12.84 17.12
C GLY A 365 18.48 -12.78 18.04
N GLU A 366 18.64 -13.16 19.31
CA GLU A 366 17.56 -13.06 20.31
C GLU A 366 17.35 -11.60 20.73
N LEU A 367 16.10 -11.14 20.82
CA LEU A 367 15.81 -9.75 21.13
C LEU A 367 16.20 -9.43 22.58
N ILE A 368 16.98 -8.37 22.78
CA ILE A 368 17.29 -7.81 24.11
C ILE A 368 16.44 -6.56 24.34
N SER A 369 16.42 -5.60 23.41
CA SER A 369 15.59 -4.39 23.52
C SER A 369 15.08 -3.88 22.17
N PHE A 370 13.95 -3.17 22.21
CA PHE A 370 13.39 -2.44 21.08
C PHE A 370 12.94 -1.05 21.55
N ASP A 371 13.77 -0.05 21.24
CA ASP A 371 13.65 1.29 21.80
C ASP A 371 13.38 2.33 20.70
N VAL A 372 12.44 3.24 20.98
CA VAL A 372 12.27 4.45 20.18
C VAL A 372 13.27 5.49 20.67
N ILE A 373 14.23 5.85 19.81
CA ILE A 373 15.33 6.76 20.16
C ILE A 373 15.26 8.11 19.43
N GLY A 374 14.25 8.32 18.59
CA GLY A 374 14.04 9.58 17.89
C GLY A 374 12.59 9.76 17.45
N ARG A 375 12.09 10.99 17.56
CA ARG A 375 10.75 11.40 17.12
C ARG A 375 10.77 12.77 16.45
N ASN A 376 9.73 13.07 15.68
CA ASN A 376 9.62 14.36 14.97
C ASN A 376 9.05 15.51 15.82
N GLY A 377 8.55 15.24 17.04
CA GLY A 377 8.04 16.26 17.95
C GLY A 377 6.62 16.76 17.65
N LEU A 378 5.87 16.08 16.76
CA LEU A 378 4.57 16.55 16.27
C LEU A 378 3.42 15.64 16.75
N GLY A 379 2.59 16.14 17.66
CA GLY A 379 1.42 15.43 18.18
C GLY A 379 1.68 14.67 19.48
N ALA A 380 0.72 13.82 19.87
CA ALA A 380 0.82 12.93 21.03
C ALA A 380 2.07 12.04 20.99
N ASP A 381 2.54 11.63 22.17
CA ASP A 381 3.70 10.74 22.36
C ASP A 381 5.02 11.27 21.76
N GLY A 382 5.11 12.58 21.48
CA GLY A 382 6.23 13.19 20.77
C GLY A 382 6.22 12.95 19.26
N GLY A 383 5.15 12.39 18.71
CA GLY A 383 4.90 12.23 17.28
C GLY A 383 5.52 10.98 16.64
N ARG A 384 5.68 11.05 15.32
CA ARG A 384 6.19 9.95 14.49
C ARG A 384 7.61 9.59 14.85
N VAL A 385 7.89 8.28 14.88
CA VAL A 385 9.20 7.70 15.17
C VAL A 385 10.13 7.97 13.99
N THR A 386 11.20 8.72 14.22
CA THR A 386 12.24 8.95 13.21
C THR A 386 13.32 7.88 13.29
N LYS A 387 13.55 7.30 14.47
CA LYS A 387 14.61 6.32 14.69
C LYS A 387 14.28 5.32 15.81
N VAL A 388 14.56 4.04 15.54
CA VAL A 388 14.51 2.95 16.51
C VAL A 388 15.90 2.34 16.70
N ARG A 389 16.13 1.77 17.88
CA ARG A 389 17.28 0.93 18.19
C ARG A 389 16.78 -0.46 18.60
N VAL A 390 17.30 -1.48 17.93
CA VAL A 390 16.97 -2.88 18.17
C VAL A 390 18.26 -3.55 18.62
N VAL A 391 18.31 -3.94 19.89
CA VAL A 391 19.45 -4.66 20.46
C VAL A 391 19.08 -6.13 20.51
N GLY A 392 19.92 -7.00 19.96
CA GLY A 392 19.80 -8.44 20.16
C GLY A 392 21.15 -9.07 20.47
N SER A 393 21.14 -10.38 20.76
CA SER A 393 22.29 -11.13 21.26
C SER A 393 23.48 -11.14 20.29
N GLU A 394 23.25 -10.96 18.99
CA GLU A 394 24.31 -10.95 17.97
C GLU A 394 24.79 -9.54 17.62
N ARG A 395 23.88 -8.57 17.55
CA ARG A 395 24.19 -7.20 17.13
C ARG A 395 23.12 -6.20 17.53
N THR A 396 23.50 -4.92 17.47
CA THR A 396 22.57 -3.79 17.53
C THR A 396 22.31 -3.24 16.13
N VAL A 397 21.05 -2.93 15.84
CA VAL A 397 20.59 -2.30 14.60
C VAL A 397 19.86 -1.02 14.91
N GLU A 398 20.22 0.06 14.24
CA GLU A 398 19.41 1.26 14.19
C GLU A 398 18.68 1.33 12.85
N ALA A 399 17.41 1.70 12.87
CA ALA A 399 16.56 1.79 11.69
C ALA A 399 15.60 2.98 11.79
N SER A 400 14.97 3.36 10.68
CA SER A 400 13.94 4.39 10.70
C SER A 400 12.61 3.85 11.26
N GLY A 401 11.71 4.74 11.68
CA GLY A 401 10.35 4.33 12.05
C GLY A 401 9.57 3.75 10.86
N GLN A 402 9.86 4.20 9.64
CA GLN A 402 9.27 3.66 8.42
C GLN A 402 9.77 2.23 8.11
N ASP A 403 11.03 1.92 8.40
CA ASP A 403 11.54 0.55 8.32
C ASP A 403 10.82 -0.35 9.32
N ALA A 404 10.68 0.12 10.57
CA ALA A 404 9.95 -0.62 11.60
C ALA A 404 8.49 -0.84 11.21
N ARG A 405 7.84 0.19 10.66
CA ARG A 405 6.47 0.08 10.14
C ARG A 405 6.35 -1.03 9.11
N TRP A 406 7.20 -1.05 8.09
CA TRP A 406 7.15 -2.07 7.05
C TRP A 406 7.48 -3.46 7.57
N LYS A 407 8.60 -3.58 8.29
CA LYS A 407 9.13 -4.86 8.79
C LYS A 407 8.21 -5.53 9.81
N LEU A 408 7.51 -4.74 10.62
CA LEU A 408 6.59 -5.24 11.65
C LEU A 408 5.12 -5.18 11.21
N GLY A 409 4.84 -4.73 9.98
CA GLY A 409 3.49 -4.57 9.44
C GLY A 409 2.61 -3.63 10.26
N LEU A 410 3.15 -2.50 10.72
CA LEU A 410 2.40 -1.47 11.45
C LEU A 410 1.61 -0.59 10.48
N LYS A 411 0.56 0.07 10.96
CA LYS A 411 -0.23 1.00 10.12
C LYS A 411 0.54 2.28 9.79
N SER A 412 1.34 2.78 10.73
CA SER A 412 2.14 4.00 10.57
C SER A 412 3.48 3.89 11.30
N ASP A 413 4.34 4.88 11.09
CA ASP A 413 5.56 5.13 11.88
C ASP A 413 5.27 5.95 13.15
N TRP A 414 4.00 6.23 13.47
CA TRP A 414 3.60 6.86 14.73
C TRP A 414 3.19 5.80 15.73
N PHE A 415 4.14 5.39 16.57
CA PHE A 415 3.87 4.39 17.60
C PHE A 415 4.69 4.58 18.87
N THR A 416 4.26 3.89 19.91
CA THR A 416 4.95 3.66 21.19
C THR A 416 5.10 2.16 21.39
N VAL A 417 6.11 1.78 22.18
CA VAL A 417 6.39 0.39 22.52
C VAL A 417 6.11 0.26 24.02
N GLY A 418 5.16 -0.59 24.42
CA GLY A 418 4.72 -0.71 25.82
C GLY A 418 3.29 -0.18 26.09
N GLY A 419 2.72 -0.59 27.23
CA GLY A 419 1.34 -0.26 27.67
C GLY A 419 1.16 1.18 28.19
N GLU A 420 -0.10 1.61 28.32
CA GLU A 420 -0.57 3.01 28.35
C GLU A 420 0.33 4.04 29.09
N GLY A 421 0.73 5.10 28.36
CA GLY A 421 1.15 6.39 28.94
C GLY A 421 2.65 6.68 29.09
N ALA A 422 3.57 5.81 28.65
CA ALA A 422 5.01 6.02 28.87
C ALA A 422 5.82 6.34 27.59
N PRO A 423 6.72 7.36 27.63
CA PRO A 423 8.00 7.25 26.99
C PRO A 423 8.86 6.29 27.83
N GLY A 424 9.03 5.05 27.40
CA GLY A 424 9.80 4.09 28.17
C GLY A 424 10.14 2.82 27.40
N SER A 425 11.40 2.43 27.48
CA SER A 425 12.00 1.17 27.07
C SER A 425 11.19 -0.03 27.55
N ILE A 426 11.17 -1.13 26.78
CA ILE A 426 10.69 -2.42 27.30
C ILE A 426 11.59 -2.81 28.49
N PRO A 427 11.08 -2.97 29.72
CA PRO A 427 11.91 -3.31 30.88
C PRO A 427 12.38 -4.77 30.81
N GLY A 428 13.71 -4.96 30.88
CA GLY A 428 14.39 -6.26 30.86
C GLY A 428 15.84 -6.24 31.33
N LEU A 429 16.24 -5.33 32.24
CA LEU A 429 17.30 -5.38 33.27
C LEU A 429 17.74 -3.96 33.68
N PRO A 430 18.20 -3.73 34.93
CA PRO A 430 18.67 -2.43 35.40
C PRO A 430 20.02 -2.09 34.78
N LEU A 431 20.18 -0.87 34.27
CA LEU A 431 21.49 -0.30 33.98
C LEU A 431 22.08 0.29 35.28
N PRO A 432 23.40 0.16 35.54
CA PRO A 432 24.06 0.84 36.66
C PRO A 432 23.96 2.36 36.51
N GLN A 433 23.79 3.06 37.63
CA GLN A 433 23.50 4.51 37.70
C GLN A 433 24.67 5.46 37.33
N ASP A 434 25.76 4.98 36.75
CA ASP A 434 27.05 5.68 36.87
C ASP A 434 27.57 6.29 35.55
N TRP A 435 26.69 6.56 34.57
CA TRP A 435 27.10 7.02 33.23
C TRP A 435 26.62 8.44 32.85
N LEU A 436 26.24 9.28 33.83
CA LEU A 436 25.88 10.68 33.59
C LEU A 436 26.98 11.72 33.86
N ASP A 437 28.19 11.32 34.27
CA ASP A 437 29.24 12.28 34.67
C ASP A 437 30.43 12.45 33.70
N LEU A 438 30.39 11.94 32.46
CA LEU A 438 31.57 11.99 31.56
C LEU A 438 31.33 12.45 30.11
N ILE A 439 30.37 13.36 29.87
CA ILE A 439 30.34 14.12 28.61
C ILE A 439 30.26 15.62 28.92
N PRO A 440 31.32 16.42 28.63
CA PRO A 440 31.25 17.86 28.80
C PRO A 440 30.30 18.44 27.74
N LEU A 441 29.25 19.13 28.19
CA LEU A 441 28.38 19.93 27.34
C LEU A 441 29.18 21.11 26.74
N PRO A 442 29.04 21.43 25.44
CA PRO A 442 29.52 22.70 24.93
C PRO A 442 28.70 23.86 25.54
N PRO A 443 29.32 25.02 25.83
CA PRO A 443 28.61 26.13 26.44
C PRO A 443 27.57 26.72 25.48
N LEU A 444 26.36 26.97 26.01
CA LEU A 444 25.31 27.72 25.32
C LEU A 444 25.73 29.19 25.17
N PRO A 445 25.41 29.85 24.04
CA PRO A 445 25.69 31.27 23.87
C PRO A 445 24.74 32.12 24.75
N GLU A 446 25.31 33.04 25.51
CA GLU A 446 24.58 34.05 26.28
C GLU A 446 23.88 35.04 25.34
N ILE A 447 22.55 35.18 25.46
CA ILE A 447 21.80 36.26 24.81
C ILE A 447 21.64 37.38 25.86
N PRO A 448 22.16 38.60 25.60
CA PRO A 448 21.98 39.73 26.51
C PRO A 448 20.54 40.26 26.47
N PRO A 449 19.98 40.73 27.59
CA PRO A 449 18.62 41.23 27.64
C PRO A 449 18.54 42.65 27.06
N GLY A 450 17.64 42.83 26.09
CA GLY A 450 17.21 44.13 25.58
C GLY A 450 17.71 44.43 24.17
N SER A 451 16.88 44.12 23.16
CA SER A 451 16.85 44.82 21.87
C SER A 451 15.59 44.43 21.06
N ILE A 452 14.59 45.34 21.09
CA ILE A 452 13.70 45.72 19.97
C ILE A 452 12.71 44.62 19.51
N GLU A 453 11.45 44.56 19.96
CA GLU A 453 10.34 45.53 19.83
C GLU A 453 9.94 45.87 18.37
N SER A 454 8.70 45.50 18.02
CA SER A 454 7.86 46.08 16.96
C SER A 454 8.34 46.09 15.50
N ILE A 455 7.86 45.13 14.69
CA ILE A 455 7.35 45.41 13.32
C ILE A 455 6.21 44.42 13.00
N LEU A 456 4.97 44.79 13.30
CA LEU A 456 3.75 44.22 12.69
C LEU A 456 2.65 45.29 12.80
N PRO A 457 2.05 45.75 11.67
CA PRO A 457 0.94 46.69 11.73
C PRO A 457 -0.33 46.01 12.29
N PRO A 458 -1.25 46.77 12.92
CA PRO A 458 -2.46 46.19 13.51
C PRO A 458 -3.39 45.64 12.42
N LEU A 459 -3.96 44.45 12.69
CA LEU A 459 -4.98 43.82 11.86
C LEU A 459 -6.24 44.70 11.76
N PRO A 460 -6.88 44.80 10.57
CA PRO A 460 -8.16 45.48 10.45
C PRO A 460 -9.29 44.72 11.18
N PRO A 461 -10.30 45.42 11.71
CA PRO A 461 -11.41 44.79 12.41
C PRO A 461 -12.28 43.95 11.46
N LEU A 462 -12.73 42.79 11.94
CA LEU A 462 -13.69 41.93 11.25
C LEU A 462 -15.06 42.64 11.09
N PRO A 463 -15.74 42.51 9.94
CA PRO A 463 -17.08 43.06 9.77
C PRO A 463 -18.11 42.31 10.63
N SER A 464 -19.09 43.04 11.16
CA SER A 464 -20.20 42.50 11.95
C SER A 464 -21.23 41.76 11.09
N LEU A 465 -21.86 40.74 11.69
CA LEU A 465 -22.87 39.80 11.15
C LEU A 465 -24.21 40.42 10.68
N ALA A 466 -24.24 41.66 10.19
CA ALA A 466 -25.49 42.38 9.89
C ALA A 466 -25.85 42.52 8.40
N ASP A 467 -25.00 42.11 7.44
CA ASP A 467 -25.20 42.46 6.02
C ASP A 467 -25.54 41.29 5.07
N LEU A 468 -26.12 40.18 5.54
CA LEU A 468 -26.61 39.14 4.64
C LEU A 468 -28.03 38.68 5.03
N GLN A 469 -29.02 39.36 4.45
CA GLN A 469 -30.41 38.91 4.43
C GLN A 469 -30.63 37.78 3.39
N PRO A 470 -31.53 36.83 3.66
CA PRO A 470 -31.77 35.67 2.80
C PRO A 470 -32.83 35.99 1.73
N LEU A 471 -32.56 35.59 0.49
CA LEU A 471 -33.57 35.51 -0.57
C LEU A 471 -34.10 34.07 -0.65
N LEU A 472 -35.36 33.91 -0.25
CA LEU A 472 -36.19 32.73 -0.47
C LEU A 472 -37.23 33.03 -1.58
N ALA A 473 -37.66 31.94 -2.23
CA ALA A 473 -38.74 31.77 -3.22
C ALA A 473 -38.40 32.15 -4.68
N SER A 474 -38.78 31.43 -5.73
CA SER A 474 -39.74 30.32 -5.98
C SER A 474 -39.19 29.51 -7.19
N SER A 475 -39.54 28.24 -7.48
CA SER A 475 -40.83 27.81 -8.03
C SER A 475 -40.82 26.31 -8.43
N GLY A 476 -41.86 25.57 -8.06
CA GLY A 476 -42.55 24.54 -8.88
C GLY A 476 -41.92 23.13 -9.09
N PRO A 477 -42.64 22.02 -8.79
CA PRO A 477 -42.19 20.64 -9.04
C PRO A 477 -42.91 19.96 -10.21
N LEU A 478 -42.22 19.23 -11.10
CA LEU A 478 -42.76 18.18 -12.02
C LEU A 478 -41.60 17.37 -12.66
N PRO A 479 -41.81 16.15 -13.21
CA PRO A 479 -42.36 14.93 -12.62
C PRO A 479 -41.38 13.73 -12.73
N VAL A 480 -41.66 12.68 -11.95
CA VAL A 480 -40.98 11.39 -11.96
C VAL A 480 -41.41 10.55 -13.18
N ALA A 481 -40.46 9.90 -13.84
CA ALA A 481 -40.71 8.82 -14.78
C ALA A 481 -39.85 7.60 -14.39
N GLU A 482 -40.52 6.50 -14.03
CA GLU A 482 -39.93 5.16 -13.84
C GLU A 482 -39.54 4.55 -15.19
N PRO A 483 -38.58 3.60 -15.20
CA PRO A 483 -38.66 2.50 -16.14
C PRO A 483 -38.65 1.13 -15.44
N THR A 484 -39.74 0.44 -15.71
CA THR A 484 -40.00 -1.00 -15.80
C THR A 484 -38.81 -1.96 -15.82
N ALA A 485 -38.92 -3.02 -15.01
CA ALA A 485 -38.21 -4.28 -15.14
C ALA A 485 -38.63 -5.04 -16.41
N ASP A 486 -37.67 -5.62 -17.14
CA ASP A 486 -37.54 -7.06 -17.37
C ASP A 486 -36.33 -7.35 -18.28
N ALA A 487 -35.43 -8.25 -17.88
CA ALA A 487 -34.52 -8.96 -18.77
C ALA A 487 -33.88 -10.14 -18.02
N SER A 488 -34.37 -11.33 -18.35
CA SER A 488 -33.89 -12.61 -17.85
C SER A 488 -32.39 -12.82 -18.09
N ALA A 489 -31.69 -13.31 -17.07
CA ALA A 489 -30.29 -13.73 -17.14
C ALA A 489 -30.16 -15.11 -17.80
N VAL A 490 -29.27 -15.20 -18.79
CA VAL A 490 -28.67 -16.45 -19.28
C VAL A 490 -27.19 -16.42 -18.85
N PRO A 491 -26.64 -17.48 -18.23
CA PRO A 491 -25.38 -17.41 -17.49
C PRO A 491 -24.17 -17.40 -18.44
N SER A 492 -23.23 -16.48 -18.23
CA SER A 492 -21.91 -16.50 -18.88
C SER A 492 -20.91 -17.23 -17.99
N SER A 493 -20.24 -18.22 -18.57
CA SER A 493 -19.16 -19.02 -18.00
C SER A 493 -18.07 -18.19 -17.29
N ALA A 494 -18.10 -18.21 -15.96
CA ALA A 494 -17.06 -17.66 -15.09
C ALA A 494 -16.67 -18.74 -14.06
N ASP A 495 -16.16 -19.88 -14.51
CA ASP A 495 -15.90 -21.02 -13.62
C ASP A 495 -14.48 -21.58 -13.81
N GLN A 496 -13.48 -20.79 -13.43
CA GLN A 496 -12.38 -21.38 -12.67
C GLN A 496 -12.42 -20.73 -11.29
N GLU A 497 -13.15 -21.40 -10.40
CA GLU A 497 -13.25 -21.06 -9.00
C GLU A 497 -11.83 -20.95 -8.38
N SER A 498 -11.54 -19.84 -7.70
CA SER A 498 -10.25 -19.67 -7.05
C SER A 498 -10.09 -20.72 -5.94
N LEU A 499 -8.85 -21.10 -5.65
CA LEU A 499 -8.57 -22.09 -4.59
C LEU A 499 -9.02 -21.58 -3.20
N ILE A 500 -9.10 -20.25 -3.04
CA ILE A 500 -9.65 -19.60 -1.85
C ILE A 500 -11.17 -19.74 -1.81
N GLU A 501 -11.87 -19.53 -2.92
CA GLU A 501 -13.32 -19.66 -3.01
C GLU A 501 -13.76 -21.13 -2.80
N ALA A 502 -13.03 -22.08 -3.40
CA ALA A 502 -13.24 -23.50 -3.20
C ALA A 502 -13.07 -23.89 -1.72
N LYS A 503 -12.05 -23.33 -1.04
CA LYS A 503 -11.84 -23.59 0.40
C LYS A 503 -12.89 -22.91 1.27
N TYR A 504 -13.32 -21.71 0.93
CA TYR A 504 -14.37 -21.00 1.64
C TYR A 504 -15.70 -21.76 1.60
N ARG A 505 -16.05 -22.33 0.45
CA ARG A 505 -17.23 -23.21 0.31
C ARG A 505 -17.10 -24.48 1.13
N GLU A 506 -15.93 -25.11 1.16
CA GLU A 506 -15.65 -26.29 2.01
C GLU A 506 -15.87 -25.99 3.50
N LEU A 507 -15.57 -24.77 3.93
CA LEU A 507 -15.76 -24.30 5.31
C LEU A 507 -17.20 -23.87 5.64
N GLY A 508 -18.15 -24.05 4.72
CA GLY A 508 -19.56 -23.72 4.92
C GLY A 508 -19.97 -22.32 4.43
N GLY A 509 -19.08 -21.60 3.72
CA GLY A 509 -19.38 -20.30 3.13
C GLY A 509 -19.86 -19.28 4.17
N PRO A 510 -20.89 -18.46 3.85
CA PRO A 510 -21.42 -17.46 4.78
C PRO A 510 -21.95 -18.01 6.11
N ALA A 511 -22.40 -19.27 6.12
CA ALA A 511 -22.88 -19.95 7.31
C ALA A 511 -21.74 -20.64 8.11
N GLY A 512 -20.51 -20.62 7.58
CA GLY A 512 -19.31 -21.16 8.21
C GLY A 512 -18.70 -20.23 9.25
N SER A 513 -17.67 -20.70 9.95
CA SER A 513 -16.98 -19.95 11.02
C SER A 513 -16.33 -18.64 10.55
N LEU A 514 -16.04 -18.53 9.25
CA LEU A 514 -15.44 -17.34 8.65
C LEU A 514 -16.46 -16.23 8.32
N GLY A 515 -17.76 -16.53 8.20
CA GLY A 515 -18.79 -15.53 7.84
C GLY A 515 -18.61 -14.93 6.44
N GLU A 516 -19.23 -13.78 6.18
CA GLU A 516 -19.20 -13.12 4.86
C GLU A 516 -17.82 -12.52 4.52
N PRO A 517 -17.43 -12.47 3.23
CA PRO A 517 -16.18 -11.82 2.81
C PRO A 517 -16.24 -10.29 3.00
N ILE A 518 -15.18 -9.72 3.61
CA ILE A 518 -15.05 -8.28 3.85
C ILE A 518 -14.50 -7.54 2.61
N GLY A 519 -14.03 -8.27 1.59
CA GLY A 519 -13.52 -7.70 0.35
C GLY A 519 -13.26 -8.75 -0.73
N PRO A 520 -12.74 -8.33 -1.90
CA PRO A 520 -12.34 -9.25 -2.96
C PRO A 520 -11.09 -10.06 -2.54
N GLU A 521 -10.79 -11.10 -3.30
CA GLU A 521 -9.48 -11.76 -3.23
C GLU A 521 -8.39 -10.82 -3.75
N LEU A 522 -7.30 -10.68 -2.99
CA LEU A 522 -6.19 -9.75 -3.23
C LEU A 522 -4.87 -10.51 -3.30
N LEU A 523 -3.86 -9.96 -3.98
CA LEU A 523 -2.50 -10.51 -3.95
C LEU A 523 -1.81 -10.19 -2.63
N LEU A 524 -0.96 -11.11 -2.15
CA LEU A 524 0.00 -10.83 -1.09
C LEU A 524 1.00 -9.76 -1.56
N ALA A 525 1.51 -8.95 -0.63
CA ALA A 525 2.32 -7.78 -0.94
C ALA A 525 3.67 -8.08 -1.63
N ASP A 526 4.10 -9.34 -1.63
CA ASP A 526 5.30 -9.84 -2.31
C ASP A 526 4.97 -10.66 -3.58
N ASP A 527 3.72 -10.61 -4.03
CA ASP A 527 3.16 -11.39 -5.14
C ASP A 527 3.32 -12.92 -4.98
N SER A 528 3.58 -13.41 -3.76
CA SER A 528 3.81 -14.84 -3.49
C SER A 528 2.53 -15.68 -3.43
N GLY A 529 1.35 -15.06 -3.58
CA GLY A 529 0.06 -15.72 -3.46
C GLY A 529 -1.10 -14.75 -3.40
N THR A 530 -2.30 -15.26 -3.09
CA THR A 530 -3.52 -14.48 -2.91
C THR A 530 -4.08 -14.65 -1.50
N PHE A 531 -4.92 -13.73 -1.06
CA PHE A 531 -5.65 -13.83 0.19
C PHE A 531 -7.02 -13.17 0.09
N ARG A 532 -7.98 -13.62 0.90
CA ARG A 532 -9.27 -12.98 1.07
C ARG A 532 -9.63 -12.94 2.54
N THR A 533 -10.10 -11.78 2.98
CA THR A 533 -10.49 -11.56 4.38
C THR A 533 -12.00 -11.73 4.52
N TYR A 534 -12.42 -12.42 5.57
CA TYR A 534 -13.78 -12.71 5.97
C TYR A 534 -14.02 -12.21 7.40
N GLN A 535 -15.28 -12.08 7.80
CA GLN A 535 -15.66 -11.59 9.14
C GLN A 535 -14.95 -12.31 10.29
N GLY A 536 -14.75 -13.62 10.17
CA GLY A 536 -14.15 -14.50 11.18
C GLY A 536 -12.73 -14.95 10.87
N GLY A 537 -12.06 -14.44 9.85
CA GLY A 537 -10.69 -14.84 9.56
C GLY A 537 -10.25 -14.58 8.12
N THR A 538 -9.08 -15.10 7.74
CA THR A 538 -8.50 -14.89 6.42
C THR A 538 -8.14 -16.24 5.80
N ILE A 539 -8.48 -16.42 4.53
CA ILE A 539 -7.95 -17.54 3.74
C ILE A 539 -6.83 -16.99 2.86
N VAL A 540 -5.67 -17.64 2.89
CA VAL A 540 -4.48 -17.29 2.12
C VAL A 540 -4.13 -18.49 1.23
N TRP A 541 -3.79 -18.26 -0.03
CA TRP A 541 -3.22 -19.27 -0.90
C TRP A 541 -1.84 -18.84 -1.37
N THR A 542 -0.86 -19.74 -1.31
CA THR A 542 0.43 -19.56 -2.00
C THR A 542 0.79 -20.81 -2.80
N PRO A 543 1.59 -20.71 -3.87
CA PRO A 543 2.07 -21.88 -4.62
C PRO A 543 2.89 -22.86 -3.77
N THR A 544 3.52 -22.37 -2.70
CA THR A 544 4.42 -23.15 -1.83
C THR A 544 3.70 -23.81 -0.65
N LEU A 545 2.68 -23.18 -0.08
CA LEU A 545 1.98 -23.66 1.14
C LEU A 545 0.55 -24.14 0.87
N GLY A 546 0.03 -23.94 -0.34
CA GLY A 546 -1.36 -24.24 -0.66
C GLY A 546 -2.33 -23.30 0.06
N VAL A 547 -3.60 -23.71 0.20
CA VAL A 547 -4.61 -22.90 0.89
C VAL A 547 -4.50 -23.08 2.40
N GLN A 548 -4.31 -21.97 3.10
CA GLN A 548 -4.21 -21.87 4.54
C GLN A 548 -5.36 -21.02 5.08
N VAL A 549 -5.97 -21.49 6.16
CA VAL A 549 -7.13 -20.84 6.79
C VAL A 549 -6.68 -20.31 8.15
N VAL A 550 -6.74 -19.01 8.32
CA VAL A 550 -6.45 -18.34 9.58
C VAL A 550 -7.80 -17.92 10.18
N ASP A 551 -8.43 -18.87 10.86
CA ASP A 551 -9.70 -18.67 11.56
C ASP A 551 -9.45 -18.03 12.94
N SER A 552 -10.17 -16.97 13.24
CA SER A 552 -10.10 -16.27 14.53
C SER A 552 -10.55 -17.13 15.73
N SER A 553 -11.33 -18.20 15.52
CA SER A 553 -11.70 -19.16 16.57
C SER A 553 -10.59 -20.16 16.90
N VAL A 554 -9.72 -20.50 15.93
CA VAL A 554 -8.58 -21.41 16.14
C VAL A 554 -7.47 -20.74 16.96
N VAL A 555 -7.30 -19.42 16.80
CA VAL A 555 -6.40 -18.60 17.62
C VAL A 555 -6.86 -18.53 19.08
N LEU A 556 -8.18 -18.59 19.33
CA LEU A 556 -8.74 -18.59 20.69
C LEU A 556 -8.74 -19.98 21.35
N GLN A 557 -8.80 -21.08 20.58
CA GLN A 557 -8.81 -22.43 21.15
C GLN A 557 -7.44 -22.86 21.70
N GLN A 558 -6.33 -22.40 21.11
CA GLN A 558 -4.98 -22.62 21.66
C GLN A 558 -4.69 -21.83 22.94
N MET A 559 -5.52 -20.84 23.28
CA MET A 559 -5.41 -20.09 24.55
C MET A 559 -6.25 -20.68 25.69
N SER A 560 -6.99 -21.77 25.43
CA SER A 560 -7.88 -22.41 26.42
C SER A 560 -7.45 -23.81 26.86
N GLN A 561 -6.29 -24.30 26.37
CA GLN A 561 -5.64 -25.51 26.83
C GLN A 561 -4.18 -25.24 27.21
N GLU A 562 -3.95 -24.36 28.19
CA GLU A 562 -2.80 -24.41 29.10
C GLU A 562 -3.25 -23.99 30.51
#